data_AF-A0A1F6PF74-F1
#
_entry.id   AF-A0A1F6PF74-F1
#
_cell.length_a   1.000
_cell.length_b   1.000
_cell.length_c   1.000
_cell.angle_alpha   90.00
_cell.angle_beta   90.00
_cell.angle_gamma   90.00
#
_symmetry.space_group_name_H-M   'P 1'
#
loop_
_entity.id
_entity.type
_entity.pdbx_description
1 polymer ?
#
loop_
_entity_poly.entity_id
_entity_poly.type
_entity_poly.pdbx_seq_one_letter_code
_entity_poly.pdbx_strand_id
1 'polypeptide(L)'
;MKMKQILISIILTGAIITSALFGVPMKAATTYSAGILVRALGDSAVYYVASDGKKYAFPDGGTFHTWYANFKSVKKITVDELKRIPTAKSTVTARPGVVLLKFAGSPAVYAVARGAVIRPLSSQNTATNLYGREWRKFIIHLPVKASEGYVLGQLINEDDTDYNRLIETASTYTFDEELISRSIIAEPKVVAGNTNTAPSRLKSIKENLKDNISPNFVSSTYRYSVVATYLEETVNLTLTADASDEVIKVNDLPATSNKIFPVQLSVGANEIKIAVSAPNRESVVYYLNIIRNSPDKAVYLKTLTEDLLADLSPKFDSQQFQYTIQARNYEEAVVFKPESTSKDATIYINGAKINSGSKYSVPIDYGDNDIRIDVISPGGTSRNYHVKVSRNNYSDATDSELSDLTVGSNSKTDLSPRFSSIIYNYDLSVKSTDKTVAVKATPFNSKATVTINGQVKTSLTVTLEPANLFTVINIEVRSPSGAVHRYKVNVSR
;
A
#
# COMPACT_ATOMS: atom_id res chain seq x y z
N MET A 1 90.69 -52.73 28.84
CA MET A 1 92.14 -52.48 28.64
C MET A 1 92.31 -51.16 27.90
N LYS A 2 92.82 -50.10 28.58
CA LYS A 2 93.17 -48.76 28.03
C LYS A 2 91.96 -47.99 27.39
N MET A 3 91.86 -46.65 27.37
CA MET A 3 92.81 -45.60 27.77
C MET A 3 92.12 -44.33 28.33
N LYS A 4 92.75 -43.77 29.37
CA LYS A 4 92.75 -42.41 29.95
C LYS A 4 92.32 -41.22 29.06
N GLN A 5 91.53 -40.29 29.62
CA GLN A 5 91.85 -38.88 30.05
C GLN A 5 92.20 -37.90 28.89
N ILE A 6 91.66 -36.69 28.80
CA ILE A 6 91.86 -35.46 29.63
C ILE A 6 90.64 -34.52 29.38
N LEU A 7 89.88 -33.99 30.36
CA LEU A 7 90.10 -32.96 31.41
C LEU A 7 89.97 -31.50 30.93
N ILE A 8 89.35 -30.68 31.82
CA ILE A 8 89.12 -29.21 31.84
C ILE A 8 87.71 -28.79 31.35
N SER A 9 86.88 -27.97 32.05
CA SER A 9 86.82 -27.54 33.49
C SER A 9 85.55 -26.67 33.77
N ILE A 10 85.15 -26.52 35.06
CA ILE A 10 84.58 -25.29 35.70
C ILE A 10 83.17 -24.80 35.22
N ILE A 11 82.15 -24.46 36.04
CA ILE A 11 81.99 -24.33 37.51
C ILE A 11 80.50 -24.53 37.95
N LEU A 12 80.31 -24.84 39.24
CA LEU A 12 79.08 -24.84 40.07
C LEU A 12 78.22 -23.54 39.89
N THR A 13 76.89 -23.47 39.96
CA THR A 13 75.92 -23.90 41.00
C THR A 13 74.49 -23.84 40.45
N GLY A 14 73.54 -24.59 41.03
CA GLY A 14 72.11 -24.35 40.81
C GLY A 14 71.23 -25.60 40.87
N ALA A 15 70.89 -26.08 42.07
CA ALA A 15 69.90 -27.15 42.22
C ALA A 15 68.49 -26.60 41.93
N ILE A 16 67.89 -27.00 40.81
CA ILE A 16 66.46 -26.81 40.55
C ILE A 16 65.78 -28.16 40.68
N ILE A 17 64.85 -28.25 41.64
CA ILE A 17 63.94 -29.38 41.80
C ILE A 17 63.04 -29.40 40.56
N THR A 18 63.19 -30.38 39.69
CA THR A 18 62.29 -30.61 38.55
C THR A 18 60.97 -31.20 39.03
N SER A 19 60.10 -30.33 39.56
CA SER A 19 58.70 -30.67 39.74
C SER A 19 58.09 -31.06 38.39
N ALA A 20 57.46 -32.24 38.34
CA ALA A 20 56.83 -32.73 37.12
C ALA A 20 55.74 -31.75 36.67
N LEU A 21 55.94 -31.12 35.51
CA LEU A 21 54.92 -30.31 34.87
C LEU A 21 53.83 -31.27 34.37
N PHE A 22 52.76 -31.42 35.15
CA PHE A 22 51.49 -31.92 34.63
C PHE A 22 51.04 -30.96 33.53
N GLY A 23 51.18 -31.38 32.27
CA GLY A 23 50.64 -30.66 31.14
C GLY A 23 49.13 -30.56 31.29
N VAL A 24 48.64 -29.40 31.73
CA VAL A 24 47.21 -29.10 31.73
C VAL A 24 46.71 -29.31 30.30
N PRO A 25 45.71 -30.16 30.05
CA PRO A 25 45.20 -30.35 28.70
C PRO A 25 44.70 -29.01 28.18
N MET A 26 45.40 -28.47 27.18
CA MET A 26 45.06 -27.20 26.56
C MET A 26 43.69 -27.35 25.89
N LYS A 27 42.64 -26.89 26.59
CA LYS A 27 41.25 -27.03 26.16
C LYS A 27 41.12 -26.50 24.73
N ALA A 28 40.77 -27.39 23.80
CA ALA A 28 40.64 -27.07 22.38
C ALA A 28 39.76 -25.81 22.22
N ALA A 29 40.14 -24.93 21.31
CA ALA A 29 39.41 -23.68 21.10
C ALA A 29 37.97 -24.00 20.70
N THR A 30 37.00 -23.58 21.53
CA THR A 30 35.57 -23.73 21.25
C THR A 30 35.24 -23.00 19.94
N THR A 31 35.11 -23.73 18.84
CA THR A 31 34.64 -23.18 17.57
C THR A 31 33.14 -22.93 17.69
N TYR A 32 32.76 -21.66 17.60
CA TYR A 32 31.36 -21.27 17.61
C TYR A 32 30.76 -21.47 16.21
N SER A 33 29.64 -22.18 16.14
CA SER A 33 28.86 -22.32 14.90
C SER A 33 28.36 -20.96 14.42
N ALA A 34 28.27 -20.78 13.11
CA ALA A 34 27.63 -19.61 12.49
C ALA A 34 26.20 -19.39 13.03
N GLY A 35 25.75 -18.13 13.03
CA GLY A 35 24.39 -17.76 13.40
C GLY A 35 24.12 -17.63 14.90
N ILE A 36 25.13 -17.79 15.77
CA ILE A 36 24.91 -17.69 17.23
C ILE A 36 25.03 -16.25 17.74
N LEU A 37 24.33 -15.99 18.84
CA LEU A 37 24.44 -14.76 19.61
C LEU A 37 25.27 -15.01 20.87
N VAL A 38 26.21 -14.12 21.18
CA VAL A 38 27.09 -14.22 22.34
C VAL A 38 27.23 -12.89 23.09
N ARG A 39 27.51 -12.97 24.39
CA ARG A 39 27.99 -11.86 25.22
C ARG A 39 28.97 -12.34 26.29
N ALA A 40 29.86 -11.46 26.74
CA ALA A 40 30.74 -11.78 27.86
C ALA A 40 29.98 -11.80 29.20
N LEU A 41 30.46 -12.63 30.14
CA LEU A 41 30.06 -12.56 31.55
C LEU A 41 30.40 -11.17 32.12
N GLY A 42 29.43 -10.52 32.75
CA GLY A 42 29.56 -9.14 33.27
C GLY A 42 29.31 -8.02 32.26
N ASP A 43 29.20 -8.34 30.96
CA ASP A 43 29.03 -7.35 29.89
C ASP A 43 27.58 -7.33 29.33
N SER A 44 27.11 -6.16 28.92
CA SER A 44 25.82 -5.95 28.24
C SER A 44 25.94 -5.99 26.71
N ALA A 45 27.14 -5.83 26.14
CA ALA A 45 27.37 -5.88 24.70
C ALA A 45 27.04 -7.26 24.11
N VAL A 46 26.13 -7.29 23.14
CA VAL A 46 25.74 -8.50 22.41
C VAL A 46 26.43 -8.49 21.04
N TYR A 47 26.83 -9.68 20.59
CA TYR A 47 27.43 -9.90 19.28
C TYR A 47 26.75 -11.05 18.56
N TYR A 48 26.67 -10.95 17.24
CA TYR A 48 26.32 -12.04 16.33
C TYR A 48 27.60 -12.64 15.73
N VAL A 49 27.72 -13.96 15.71
CA VAL A 49 28.85 -14.67 15.08
C VAL A 49 28.40 -15.19 13.71
N ALA A 50 28.95 -14.62 12.64
CA ALA A 50 28.58 -14.93 11.26
C ALA A 50 29.33 -16.16 10.71
N SER A 51 28.93 -16.65 9.53
CA SER A 51 29.62 -17.78 8.86
C SER A 51 31.06 -17.48 8.39
N ASP A 52 31.49 -16.22 8.35
CA ASP A 52 32.88 -15.84 8.16
C ASP A 52 33.76 -16.01 9.42
N GLY A 53 33.18 -16.51 10.52
CA GLY A 53 33.83 -16.72 11.81
C GLY A 53 34.07 -15.45 12.63
N LYS A 54 33.63 -14.27 12.17
CA LYS A 54 33.78 -13.00 12.89
C LYS A 54 32.57 -12.70 13.76
N LYS A 55 32.79 -11.91 14.82
CA LYS A 55 31.72 -11.31 15.64
C LYS A 55 31.38 -9.89 15.18
N TYR A 56 30.11 -9.64 14.96
CA TYR A 56 29.51 -8.36 14.59
C TYR A 56 28.77 -7.80 15.80
N ALA A 57 29.10 -6.58 16.24
CA ALA A 57 28.48 -5.97 17.42
C ALA A 57 27.07 -5.43 17.07
N PHE A 58 26.11 -5.60 17.98
CA PHE A 58 24.86 -4.84 17.90
C PHE A 58 25.12 -3.40 18.40
N PRO A 59 24.71 -2.36 17.65
CA PRO A 59 24.91 -0.97 18.06
C PRO A 59 24.04 -0.60 19.27
N ASP A 60 22.86 -1.22 19.41
CA ASP A 60 21.89 -0.97 20.47
C ASP A 60 20.85 -2.13 20.57
N GLY A 61 20.04 -2.09 21.63
CA GLY A 61 19.00 -3.11 21.88
C GLY A 61 17.79 -3.04 20.93
N GLY A 62 17.45 -1.87 20.38
CA GLY A 62 16.41 -1.72 19.37
C GLY A 62 16.81 -2.42 18.06
N THR A 63 18.05 -2.22 17.60
CA THR A 63 18.62 -2.96 16.46
C THR A 63 18.58 -4.47 16.71
N PHE A 64 18.94 -4.95 17.90
CA PHE A 64 18.80 -6.37 18.28
C PHE A 64 17.35 -6.86 18.15
N HIS A 65 16.38 -6.09 18.65
CA HIS A 65 14.96 -6.45 18.61
C HIS A 65 14.34 -6.46 17.20
N THR A 66 15.01 -5.90 16.19
CA THR A 66 14.57 -6.05 14.78
C THR A 66 14.78 -7.46 14.23
N TRP A 67 15.79 -8.18 14.76
CA TRP A 67 16.12 -9.55 14.35
C TRP A 67 15.59 -10.60 15.34
N TYR A 68 15.58 -10.31 16.63
CA TYR A 68 15.31 -11.29 17.68
C TYR A 68 14.28 -10.78 18.70
N ALA A 69 13.22 -11.55 18.93
CA ALA A 69 12.15 -11.17 19.85
C ALA A 69 12.62 -10.88 21.29
N ASN A 70 13.69 -11.54 21.75
CA ASN A 70 14.25 -11.38 23.11
C ASN A 70 15.66 -11.98 23.22
N PHE A 71 16.34 -11.68 24.33
CA PHE A 71 17.73 -12.09 24.59
C PHE A 71 17.91 -13.58 25.01
N LYS A 72 16.87 -14.43 24.97
CA LYS A 72 16.98 -15.84 25.45
C LYS A 72 17.98 -16.68 24.64
N SER A 73 18.19 -16.35 23.37
CA SER A 73 19.15 -17.02 22.48
C SER A 73 20.61 -16.58 22.67
N VAL A 74 20.87 -15.54 23.47
CA VAL A 74 22.23 -15.01 23.68
C VAL A 74 23.00 -15.87 24.68
N LYS A 75 24.01 -16.58 24.19
CA LYS A 75 24.91 -17.41 25.01
C LYS A 75 25.85 -16.52 25.81
N LYS A 76 25.95 -16.74 27.12
CA LYS A 76 26.98 -16.11 27.96
C LYS A 76 28.27 -16.92 27.81
N ILE A 77 29.37 -16.24 27.48
CA ILE A 77 30.71 -16.84 27.33
C ILE A 77 31.72 -16.07 28.19
N THR A 78 32.89 -16.64 28.44
CA THR A 78 33.96 -15.93 29.15
C THR A 78 34.53 -14.79 28.32
N VAL A 79 35.13 -13.79 28.98
CA VAL A 79 35.79 -12.66 28.31
C VAL A 79 36.88 -13.15 27.34
N ASP A 80 37.63 -14.19 27.71
CA ASP A 80 38.71 -14.73 26.87
C ASP A 80 38.19 -15.58 25.69
N GLU A 81 37.03 -16.23 25.84
CA GLU A 81 36.34 -16.83 24.69
C GLU A 81 35.86 -15.75 23.71
N LEU A 82 35.30 -14.63 24.19
CA LEU A 82 34.85 -13.53 23.33
C LEU A 82 36.03 -12.83 22.62
N LYS A 83 37.19 -12.71 23.28
CA LYS A 83 38.42 -12.17 22.68
C LYS A 83 38.99 -13.06 21.56
N ARG A 84 38.81 -14.38 21.64
CA ARG A 84 39.28 -15.33 20.60
C ARG A 84 38.49 -15.26 19.29
N ILE A 85 37.27 -14.72 19.29
CA ILE A 85 36.49 -14.52 18.05
C ILE A 85 36.95 -13.21 17.38
N PRO A 86 37.43 -13.20 16.11
CA PRO A 86 37.82 -11.97 15.43
C PRO A 86 36.66 -10.96 15.35
N THR A 87 36.91 -9.69 15.64
CA THR A 87 35.88 -8.64 15.55
C THR A 87 35.76 -8.12 14.12
N ALA A 88 34.55 -8.06 13.57
CA ALA A 88 34.28 -7.44 12.27
C ALA A 88 34.42 -5.90 12.36
N LYS A 89 34.73 -5.26 11.23
CA LYS A 89 34.73 -3.78 11.13
C LYS A 89 33.30 -3.22 11.14
N SER A 90 32.37 -3.92 10.49
CA SER A 90 30.96 -3.55 10.41
C SER A 90 30.17 -4.03 11.64
N THR A 91 29.13 -3.29 11.99
CA THR A 91 28.15 -3.66 13.02
C THR A 91 26.93 -4.35 12.41
N VAL A 92 26.07 -4.90 13.28
CA VAL A 92 24.73 -5.33 12.89
C VAL A 92 23.88 -4.10 12.53
N THR A 93 23.19 -4.20 11.40
CA THR A 93 22.22 -3.22 10.88
C THR A 93 20.80 -3.66 11.27
N ALA A 94 19.83 -2.76 11.23
CA ALA A 94 18.44 -3.09 11.49
C ALA A 94 17.86 -3.98 10.37
N ARG A 95 17.00 -4.93 10.74
CA ARG A 95 16.39 -5.86 9.77
C ARG A 95 15.51 -5.11 8.76
N PRO A 96 15.72 -5.31 7.44
CA PRO A 96 14.89 -4.72 6.38
C PRO A 96 13.39 -4.95 6.61
N GLY A 97 12.58 -3.93 6.30
CA GLY A 97 11.12 -3.94 6.45
C GLY A 97 10.59 -3.96 7.90
N VAL A 98 11.38 -4.27 8.93
CA VAL A 98 10.82 -4.44 10.29
C VAL A 98 10.51 -3.10 10.96
N VAL A 99 11.45 -2.15 10.89
CA VAL A 99 11.41 -0.85 11.60
C VAL A 99 11.64 0.34 10.66
N LEU A 100 11.41 1.53 11.20
CA LEU A 100 11.87 2.81 10.66
C LEU A 100 13.08 3.31 11.48
N LEU A 101 14.04 3.96 10.84
CA LEU A 101 15.21 4.54 11.51
C LEU A 101 15.09 6.06 11.61
N LYS A 102 15.51 6.60 12.76
CA LYS A 102 15.79 8.03 12.91
C LYS A 102 17.18 8.23 13.50
N PHE A 103 18.09 8.75 12.68
CA PHE A 103 19.44 9.12 13.14
C PHE A 103 19.40 10.46 13.87
N ALA A 104 20.13 10.58 14.97
CA ALA A 104 20.28 11.82 15.71
C ALA A 104 20.73 12.98 14.78
N GLY A 105 20.14 14.16 14.94
CA GLY A 105 20.43 15.33 14.08
C GLY A 105 19.82 15.31 12.67
N SER A 106 19.31 14.18 12.17
CA SER A 106 18.61 14.15 10.87
C SER A 106 17.11 14.46 11.04
N PRO A 107 16.51 15.35 10.21
CA PRO A 107 15.08 15.59 10.22
C PRO A 107 14.27 14.41 9.65
N ALA A 108 14.86 13.63 8.75
CA ALA A 108 14.19 12.54 8.04
C ALA A 108 13.87 11.32 8.94
N VAL A 109 13.00 10.46 8.41
CA VAL A 109 12.74 9.09 8.89
C VAL A 109 12.97 8.17 7.69
N TYR A 110 13.66 7.05 7.92
CA TYR A 110 14.08 6.14 6.85
C TYR A 110 13.43 4.78 7.01
N ALA A 111 12.91 4.21 5.94
CA ALA A 111 12.62 2.78 5.87
C ALA A 111 13.91 2.01 5.53
N VAL A 112 14.01 0.78 6.01
CA VAL A 112 15.17 -0.09 5.72
C VAL A 112 14.80 -1.08 4.62
N ALA A 113 15.61 -1.09 3.57
CA ALA A 113 15.58 -2.04 2.47
C ALA A 113 16.80 -2.98 2.50
N ARG A 114 16.72 -4.08 1.75
CA ARG A 114 17.76 -5.11 1.57
C ARG A 114 19.12 -4.47 1.25
N GLY A 115 20.21 -5.03 1.79
CA GLY A 115 21.56 -4.49 1.62
C GLY A 115 21.90 -3.30 2.53
N ALA A 116 21.22 -3.15 3.67
CA ALA A 116 21.30 -1.96 4.54
C ALA A 116 21.01 -0.64 3.81
N VAL A 117 20.10 -0.63 2.84
CA VAL A 117 19.73 0.59 2.13
C VAL A 117 18.69 1.36 2.96
N ILE A 118 19.02 2.55 3.43
CA ILE A 118 18.09 3.45 4.12
C ILE A 118 17.42 4.39 3.11
N ARG A 119 16.09 4.30 3.01
CA ARG A 119 15.29 5.09 2.07
C ARG A 119 14.48 6.14 2.82
N PRO A 120 14.69 7.45 2.61
CA PRO A 120 13.92 8.47 3.31
C PRO A 120 12.45 8.44 2.89
N LEU A 121 11.54 8.69 3.82
CA LEU A 121 10.11 8.82 3.54
C LEU A 121 9.75 10.27 3.18
N SER A 122 8.94 10.47 2.15
CA SER A 122 8.51 11.81 1.71
C SER A 122 7.57 12.51 2.70
N SER A 123 6.66 11.76 3.35
CA SER A 123 5.62 12.34 4.21
C SER A 123 5.22 11.42 5.39
N GLN A 124 4.43 11.97 6.32
CA GLN A 124 3.79 11.17 7.37
C GLN A 124 2.71 10.22 6.81
N ASN A 125 2.15 10.52 5.64
CA ASN A 125 1.18 9.66 4.97
C ASN A 125 1.88 8.45 4.35
N THR A 126 3.06 8.62 3.73
CA THR A 126 3.93 7.51 3.30
C THR A 126 4.23 6.54 4.45
N ALA A 127 4.61 7.08 5.62
CA ALA A 127 4.85 6.26 6.81
C ALA A 127 3.58 5.54 7.30
N THR A 128 2.43 6.21 7.21
CA THR A 128 1.11 5.65 7.58
C THR A 128 0.65 4.55 6.62
N ASN A 129 0.93 4.68 5.32
CA ASN A 129 0.62 3.67 4.30
C ASN A 129 1.47 2.41 4.49
N LEU A 130 2.77 2.57 4.80
CA LEU A 130 3.73 1.47 4.92
C LEU A 130 3.70 0.75 6.29
N TYR A 131 3.46 1.48 7.38
CA TYR A 131 3.56 0.97 8.77
C TYR A 131 2.28 1.17 9.61
N GLY A 132 1.21 1.70 9.00
CA GLY A 132 -0.07 1.97 9.67
C GLY A 132 -0.08 3.27 10.49
N ARG A 133 -1.25 3.63 11.05
CA ARG A 133 -1.42 4.86 11.86
C ARG A 133 -0.46 4.97 13.05
N GLU A 134 -0.04 3.82 13.57
CA GLU A 134 0.89 3.68 14.69
C GLU A 134 2.37 3.63 14.27
N TRP A 135 2.72 4.01 13.03
CA TRP A 135 4.08 3.94 12.47
C TRP A 135 5.18 4.51 13.37
N ARG A 136 4.86 5.51 14.19
CA ARG A 136 5.80 6.10 15.16
C ARG A 136 6.34 5.08 16.18
N LYS A 137 5.59 4.03 16.52
CA LYS A 137 6.02 2.92 17.39
C LYS A 137 7.06 2.00 16.73
N PHE A 138 7.23 2.09 15.42
CA PHE A 138 8.24 1.36 14.67
C PHE A 138 9.55 2.15 14.49
N ILE A 139 9.63 3.40 14.98
CA ILE A 139 10.87 4.18 14.91
C ILE A 139 11.85 3.70 15.98
N ILE A 140 13.05 3.28 15.56
CA ILE A 140 14.21 3.19 16.45
C ILE A 140 15.15 4.39 16.24
N HIS A 141 15.62 4.95 17.35
CA HIS A 141 16.52 6.10 17.35
C HIS A 141 17.96 5.64 17.44
N LEU A 142 18.78 6.03 16.47
CA LEU A 142 20.18 5.63 16.36
C LEU A 142 21.13 6.83 16.47
N PRO A 143 22.33 6.68 17.07
CA PRO A 143 23.36 7.71 17.02
C PRO A 143 23.87 7.91 15.58
N VAL A 144 24.38 9.10 15.26
CA VAL A 144 24.90 9.42 13.90
C VAL A 144 25.86 8.35 13.39
N LYS A 145 26.81 7.90 14.23
CA LYS A 145 27.80 6.87 13.87
C LYS A 145 27.19 5.57 13.32
N ALA A 146 25.97 5.22 13.70
CA ALA A 146 25.32 4.02 13.18
C ALA A 146 24.97 4.14 11.68
N SER A 147 24.87 5.36 11.11
CA SER A 147 24.59 5.54 9.68
C SER A 147 25.74 5.07 8.78
N GLU A 148 26.96 4.98 9.30
CA GLU A 148 28.14 4.44 8.58
C GLU A 148 27.95 2.97 8.13
N GLY A 149 27.01 2.24 8.75
CA GLY A 149 26.67 0.87 8.38
C GLY A 149 25.65 0.73 7.23
N TYR A 150 25.11 1.84 6.72
CA TYR A 150 24.00 1.87 5.75
C TYR A 150 24.36 2.65 4.48
N VAL A 151 23.65 2.36 3.39
CA VAL A 151 23.73 3.10 2.12
C VAL A 151 22.47 3.95 1.95
N LEU A 152 22.60 5.21 1.56
CA LEU A 152 21.43 6.06 1.29
C LEU A 152 20.79 5.67 -0.05
N GLY A 153 19.52 5.26 -0.01
CA GLY A 153 18.70 4.97 -1.19
C GLY A 153 17.80 6.12 -1.59
N GLN A 154 16.98 5.89 -2.62
CA GLN A 154 16.01 6.87 -3.12
C GLN A 154 14.89 7.13 -2.11
N LEU A 155 14.31 8.33 -2.18
CA LEU A 155 13.09 8.71 -1.47
C LEU A 155 11.97 7.69 -1.76
N ILE A 156 11.05 7.50 -0.81
CA ILE A 156 9.81 6.77 -1.01
C ILE A 156 8.65 7.79 -0.93
N ASN A 157 7.89 7.88 -2.02
CA ASN A 157 6.69 8.68 -2.17
C ASN A 157 5.43 7.86 -1.83
N GLU A 158 4.28 8.52 -1.83
CA GLU A 158 3.01 7.89 -1.43
C GLU A 158 2.48 6.87 -2.45
N ASP A 159 2.84 7.06 -3.73
CA ASP A 159 2.46 6.22 -4.87
C ASP A 159 3.58 5.24 -5.31
N ASP A 160 4.73 5.23 -4.62
CA ASP A 160 5.87 4.39 -4.99
C ASP A 160 5.58 2.91 -4.71
N THR A 161 5.70 2.08 -5.75
CA THR A 161 5.50 0.62 -5.68
C THR A 161 6.80 -0.17 -5.56
N ASP A 162 7.95 0.51 -5.58
CA ASP A 162 9.28 -0.09 -5.60
C ASP A 162 9.82 -0.44 -4.19
N TYR A 163 9.19 0.08 -3.13
CA TYR A 163 9.41 -0.32 -1.75
C TYR A 163 8.18 -1.03 -1.18
N ASN A 164 8.30 -2.34 -0.94
CA ASN A 164 7.27 -3.11 -0.24
C ASN A 164 7.85 -3.71 1.04
N ARG A 165 7.40 -3.17 2.18
CA ARG A 165 7.82 -3.58 3.54
C ARG A 165 7.82 -5.10 3.76
N LEU A 166 6.85 -5.80 3.18
CA LEU A 166 6.73 -7.25 3.30
C LEU A 166 7.81 -7.95 2.47
N ILE A 167 8.05 -7.54 1.22
CA ILE A 167 9.14 -8.03 0.37
C ILE A 167 10.50 -7.83 1.06
N GLU A 168 10.72 -6.66 1.67
CA GLU A 168 11.97 -6.40 2.39
C GLU A 168 12.17 -7.36 3.57
N THR A 169 11.13 -7.51 4.41
CA THR A 169 11.13 -8.46 5.54
C THR A 169 11.30 -9.91 5.08
N ALA A 170 10.75 -10.24 3.91
CA ALA A 170 10.81 -11.55 3.26
C ALA A 170 12.21 -11.88 2.72
N SER A 171 12.98 -10.87 2.32
CA SER A 171 14.27 -11.05 1.63
C SER A 171 15.45 -11.40 2.54
N THR A 172 15.29 -11.19 3.86
CA THR A 172 16.35 -11.39 4.87
C THR A 172 15.76 -11.94 6.17
N TYR A 173 16.04 -13.21 6.46
CA TYR A 173 15.65 -13.89 7.71
C TYR A 173 16.75 -13.89 8.75
N THR A 174 18.00 -13.96 8.31
CA THR A 174 19.19 -13.98 9.16
C THR A 174 20.12 -12.83 8.84
N PHE A 175 20.99 -12.47 9.79
CA PHE A 175 21.98 -11.43 9.56
C PHE A 175 23.07 -11.86 8.56
N ASP A 176 23.38 -13.16 8.46
CA ASP A 176 24.24 -13.70 7.38
C ASP A 176 23.70 -13.36 5.99
N GLU A 177 22.39 -13.45 5.76
CA GLU A 177 21.76 -13.10 4.47
C GLU A 177 21.83 -11.60 4.17
N GLU A 178 21.86 -10.77 5.21
CA GLU A 178 22.05 -9.34 5.10
C GLU A 178 23.51 -9.02 4.72
N LEU A 179 24.48 -9.66 5.40
CA LEU A 179 25.91 -9.55 5.09
C LEU A 179 26.22 -10.03 3.67
N ILE A 180 25.58 -11.11 3.23
CA ILE A 180 25.59 -11.62 1.86
C ILE A 180 25.06 -10.57 0.88
N SER A 181 23.93 -9.93 1.18
CA SER A 181 23.34 -8.91 0.30
C SER A 181 24.20 -7.65 0.14
N ARG A 182 25.17 -7.45 1.04
CA ARG A 182 26.20 -6.40 1.00
C ARG A 182 27.56 -6.90 0.49
N SER A 183 27.67 -8.16 0.06
CA SER A 183 28.93 -8.83 -0.32
C SER A 183 30.03 -8.79 0.76
N ILE A 184 29.66 -8.68 2.04
CA ILE A 184 30.59 -8.63 3.18
C ILE A 184 31.11 -10.04 3.51
N ILE A 185 30.23 -11.04 3.40
CA ILE A 185 30.57 -12.46 3.48
C ILE A 185 30.13 -13.14 2.18
N ALA A 186 30.82 -14.21 1.80
CA ALA A 186 30.40 -15.02 0.66
C ALA A 186 29.09 -15.76 1.00
N GLU A 187 28.25 -15.98 -0.02
CA GLU A 187 27.16 -16.95 0.12
C GLU A 187 27.74 -18.32 0.52
N PRO A 188 27.05 -19.07 1.40
CA PRO A 188 27.51 -20.39 1.81
C PRO A 188 27.58 -21.30 0.58
N LYS A 189 28.81 -21.52 0.09
CA LYS A 189 29.06 -22.49 -0.96
C LYS A 189 28.58 -23.85 -0.48
N VAL A 190 27.79 -24.52 -1.32
CA VAL A 190 27.53 -25.94 -1.14
C VAL A 190 28.88 -26.66 -1.24
N VAL A 191 29.06 -27.73 -0.46
CA VAL A 191 30.37 -28.39 -0.31
C VAL A 191 30.93 -28.75 -1.69
N ALA A 192 32.10 -28.22 -2.01
CA ALA A 192 32.67 -28.28 -3.35
C ALA A 192 32.98 -29.74 -3.77
N GLY A 193 32.10 -30.31 -4.58
CA GLY A 193 32.47 -31.39 -5.48
C GLY A 193 33.45 -30.85 -6.51
N ASN A 194 34.69 -31.35 -6.48
CA ASN A 194 35.78 -30.87 -7.33
C ASN A 194 35.52 -31.21 -8.82
N THR A 195 34.79 -30.34 -9.52
CA THR A 195 34.38 -30.53 -10.92
C THR A 195 34.57 -29.22 -11.70
N ASN A 196 35.30 -29.26 -12.81
CA ASN A 196 35.54 -28.11 -13.71
C ASN A 196 34.33 -27.77 -14.60
N THR A 197 33.12 -28.04 -14.12
CA THR A 197 31.85 -27.91 -14.84
C THR A 197 31.00 -26.81 -14.22
N ALA A 198 30.19 -26.13 -15.03
CA ALA A 198 29.27 -25.11 -14.51
C ALA A 198 28.30 -25.72 -13.48
N PRO A 199 27.92 -24.97 -12.42
CA PRO A 199 26.92 -25.44 -11.45
C PRO A 199 25.56 -25.62 -12.12
N SER A 200 24.75 -26.54 -11.62
CA SER A 200 23.36 -26.73 -12.06
C SER A 200 22.51 -25.50 -11.72
N ARG A 201 21.79 -24.92 -12.68
CA ARG A 201 21.11 -23.63 -12.49
C ARG A 201 19.73 -23.58 -13.14
N LEU A 202 18.90 -22.64 -12.67
CA LEU A 202 17.71 -22.25 -13.40
C LEU A 202 18.06 -21.15 -14.41
N LYS A 203 17.45 -21.25 -15.59
CA LYS A 203 17.37 -20.20 -16.60
C LYS A 203 16.18 -19.26 -16.36
N SER A 204 15.11 -19.74 -15.73
CA SER A 204 14.03 -18.88 -15.24
C SER A 204 13.25 -19.48 -14.06
N ILE A 205 12.76 -18.60 -13.19
CA ILE A 205 11.62 -18.83 -12.29
C ILE A 205 10.50 -17.92 -12.78
N LYS A 206 9.34 -18.48 -13.12
CA LYS A 206 8.11 -17.73 -13.39
C LYS A 206 7.01 -18.17 -12.42
N GLU A 207 6.17 -17.23 -12.04
CA GLU A 207 5.02 -17.44 -11.18
C GLU A 207 3.79 -16.69 -11.76
N ASN A 208 2.64 -16.78 -11.10
CA ASN A 208 1.35 -16.28 -11.60
C ASN A 208 0.62 -15.34 -10.62
N LEU A 209 1.35 -14.81 -9.62
CA LEU A 209 0.82 -13.89 -8.64
C LEU A 209 0.70 -12.47 -9.23
N LYS A 210 -0.02 -11.62 -8.51
CA LYS A 210 -0.28 -10.23 -8.91
C LYS A 210 0.93 -9.30 -8.79
N ASP A 211 1.76 -9.50 -7.77
CA ASP A 211 3.03 -8.78 -7.61
C ASP A 211 4.17 -9.64 -8.20
N ASN A 212 5.21 -9.01 -8.74
CA ASN A 212 6.32 -9.72 -9.39
C ASN A 212 7.35 -10.24 -8.38
N ILE A 213 8.02 -11.35 -8.74
CA ILE A 213 9.26 -11.81 -8.09
C ILE A 213 10.34 -10.71 -8.01
N SER A 214 10.88 -10.49 -6.80
CA SER A 214 11.91 -9.50 -6.50
C SER A 214 13.13 -10.15 -5.81
N PRO A 215 14.37 -9.88 -6.26
CA PRO A 215 14.71 -9.14 -7.48
C PRO A 215 14.26 -9.90 -8.75
N ASN A 216 14.30 -9.24 -9.90
CA ASN A 216 14.16 -9.91 -11.19
C ASN A 216 15.11 -11.11 -11.29
N PHE A 217 14.66 -12.20 -11.91
CA PHE A 217 15.42 -13.45 -11.94
C PHE A 217 16.79 -13.30 -12.63
N VAL A 218 17.85 -13.70 -11.92
CA VAL A 218 19.23 -13.80 -12.42
C VAL A 218 19.81 -15.11 -11.90
N SER A 219 20.39 -15.96 -12.77
CA SER A 219 20.75 -17.34 -12.39
C SER A 219 21.79 -17.47 -11.26
N SER A 220 22.54 -16.40 -10.97
CA SER A 220 23.48 -16.29 -9.84
C SER A 220 22.86 -15.79 -8.54
N THR A 221 21.60 -15.37 -8.53
CA THR A 221 20.87 -14.94 -7.34
C THR A 221 20.05 -16.10 -6.81
N TYR A 222 20.32 -16.54 -5.58
CA TYR A 222 19.67 -17.70 -4.98
C TYR A 222 18.51 -17.35 -4.02
N ARG A 223 18.16 -16.06 -3.86
CA ARG A 223 17.14 -15.59 -2.91
C ARG A 223 16.20 -14.57 -3.52
N TYR A 224 14.93 -14.95 -3.58
CA TYR A 224 13.83 -14.20 -4.15
C TYR A 224 12.67 -14.07 -3.16
N SER A 225 11.87 -13.04 -3.38
CA SER A 225 10.71 -12.71 -2.56
C SER A 225 9.58 -12.17 -3.42
N VAL A 226 8.34 -12.54 -3.12
CA VAL A 226 7.12 -12.02 -3.78
C VAL A 226 5.99 -11.93 -2.74
N VAL A 227 5.03 -11.02 -2.95
CA VAL A 227 3.84 -10.89 -2.11
C VAL A 227 2.63 -11.44 -2.85
N ALA A 228 1.91 -12.35 -2.21
CA ALA A 228 0.60 -12.81 -2.65
C ALA A 228 -0.48 -12.00 -1.93
N THR A 229 -1.52 -11.61 -2.66
CA THR A 229 -2.78 -11.13 -2.10
C THR A 229 -3.42 -12.19 -1.21
N TYR A 230 -4.37 -11.79 -0.36
CA TYR A 230 -5.07 -12.77 0.49
C TYR A 230 -5.83 -13.83 -0.34
N LEU A 231 -6.32 -13.49 -1.54
CA LEU A 231 -7.07 -14.41 -2.41
C LEU A 231 -6.18 -15.42 -3.16
N GLU A 232 -4.87 -15.20 -3.23
CA GLU A 232 -3.93 -16.10 -3.90
C GLU A 232 -3.55 -17.27 -2.98
N GLU A 233 -4.37 -18.31 -3.00
CA GLU A 233 -4.19 -19.55 -2.23
C GLU A 233 -3.10 -20.47 -2.79
N THR A 234 -2.71 -20.28 -4.04
CA THR A 234 -1.75 -21.16 -4.73
C THR A 234 -0.86 -20.33 -5.66
N VAL A 235 0.44 -20.60 -5.64
CA VAL A 235 1.37 -20.15 -6.70
C VAL A 235 1.61 -21.28 -7.69
N ASN A 236 1.58 -20.97 -8.98
CA ASN A 236 1.88 -21.87 -10.08
C ASN A 236 3.28 -21.55 -10.62
N LEU A 237 4.28 -22.31 -10.17
CA LEU A 237 5.66 -22.12 -10.60
C LEU A 237 5.87 -22.76 -11.98
N THR A 238 6.46 -22.02 -12.92
CA THR A 238 7.03 -22.58 -14.15
C THR A 238 8.53 -22.34 -14.11
N LEU A 239 9.29 -23.44 -14.00
CA LEU A 239 10.73 -23.42 -13.79
C LEU A 239 11.44 -23.89 -15.07
N THR A 240 12.45 -23.18 -15.52
CA THR A 240 13.25 -23.56 -16.70
C THR A 240 14.65 -23.93 -16.24
N ALA A 241 15.02 -25.21 -16.40
CA ALA A 241 16.41 -25.67 -16.29
C ALA A 241 17.32 -24.95 -17.30
N ASP A 242 18.59 -24.74 -16.96
CA ASP A 242 19.59 -24.20 -17.89
C ASP A 242 20.11 -25.29 -18.85
N ALA A 243 20.14 -26.55 -18.40
CA ALA A 243 20.50 -27.71 -19.23
C ALA A 243 19.49 -28.86 -19.16
N SER A 244 19.45 -29.70 -20.20
CA SER A 244 18.45 -30.77 -20.37
C SER A 244 18.65 -31.99 -19.47
N ASP A 245 19.81 -32.11 -18.83
CA ASP A 245 20.21 -33.15 -17.87
C ASP A 245 19.96 -32.76 -16.41
N GLU A 246 19.42 -31.56 -16.15
CA GLU A 246 19.11 -31.07 -14.81
C GLU A 246 17.76 -31.60 -14.30
N VAL A 247 17.79 -32.13 -13.08
CA VAL A 247 16.63 -32.50 -12.28
C VAL A 247 16.29 -31.35 -11.35
N ILE A 248 15.02 -30.91 -11.39
CA ILE A 248 14.48 -29.86 -10.51
C ILE A 248 13.64 -30.54 -9.42
N LYS A 249 13.77 -30.05 -8.17
CA LYS A 249 12.85 -30.37 -7.07
C LYS A 249 12.31 -29.09 -6.43
N VAL A 250 11.02 -29.08 -6.11
CA VAL A 250 10.35 -28.01 -5.37
C VAL A 250 9.86 -28.59 -4.04
N ASN A 251 10.37 -28.07 -2.92
CA ASN A 251 10.13 -28.62 -1.58
C ASN A 251 10.35 -30.16 -1.55
N ASP A 252 11.50 -30.59 -2.05
CA ASP A 252 11.95 -31.98 -2.22
C ASP A 252 11.13 -32.87 -3.19
N LEU A 253 9.98 -32.40 -3.68
CA LEU A 253 9.15 -33.08 -4.68
C LEU A 253 9.68 -32.83 -6.11
N PRO A 254 9.66 -33.82 -7.02
CA PRO A 254 10.17 -33.66 -8.38
C PRO A 254 9.30 -32.70 -9.21
N ALA A 255 9.95 -31.80 -9.95
CA ALA A 255 9.30 -30.86 -10.85
C ALA A 255 9.87 -30.96 -12.27
N THR A 256 9.00 -30.86 -13.28
CA THR A 256 9.40 -30.96 -14.69
C THR A 256 9.69 -29.57 -15.28
N SER A 257 10.84 -29.41 -15.92
CA SER A 257 11.23 -28.18 -16.60
C SER A 257 10.16 -27.73 -17.62
N ASN A 258 9.81 -26.44 -17.60
CA ASN A 258 8.77 -25.81 -18.41
C ASN A 258 7.35 -26.39 -18.24
N LYS A 259 7.05 -27.02 -17.09
CA LYS A 259 5.69 -27.36 -16.66
C LYS A 259 5.29 -26.58 -15.41
N ILE A 260 3.98 -26.43 -15.22
CA ILE A 260 3.41 -25.80 -14.04
C ILE A 260 3.53 -26.75 -12.85
N PHE A 261 4.08 -26.26 -11.75
CA PHE A 261 4.12 -26.91 -10.44
C PHE A 261 3.37 -26.04 -9.41
N PRO A 262 2.17 -26.45 -8.95
CA PRO A 262 1.40 -25.70 -7.97
C PRO A 262 1.93 -25.87 -6.55
N VAL A 263 2.00 -24.79 -5.77
CA VAL A 263 2.33 -24.79 -4.34
C VAL A 263 1.26 -24.03 -3.56
N GLN A 264 0.65 -24.69 -2.58
CA GLN A 264 -0.34 -24.09 -1.68
C GLN A 264 0.32 -23.08 -0.74
N LEU A 265 -0.35 -21.94 -0.50
CA LEU A 265 0.15 -20.84 0.31
C LEU A 265 -0.69 -20.66 1.58
N SER A 266 -0.03 -20.76 2.73
CA SER A 266 -0.59 -20.34 4.02
C SER A 266 -0.53 -18.82 4.14
N VAL A 267 -1.45 -18.21 4.90
CA VAL A 267 -1.35 -16.78 5.26
C VAL A 267 -0.08 -16.54 6.08
N GLY A 268 0.67 -15.48 5.73
CA GLY A 268 2.01 -15.23 6.27
C GLY A 268 3.10 -15.68 5.30
N ALA A 269 4.28 -16.01 5.83
CA ALA A 269 5.45 -16.36 5.02
C ALA A 269 5.47 -17.84 4.63
N ASN A 270 5.83 -18.11 3.37
CA ASN A 270 5.96 -19.44 2.78
C ASN A 270 7.33 -19.55 2.11
N GLU A 271 8.26 -20.29 2.71
CA GLU A 271 9.56 -20.56 2.08
C GLU A 271 9.44 -21.75 1.11
N ILE A 272 9.74 -21.52 -0.17
CA ILE A 272 9.79 -22.54 -1.21
C ILE A 272 11.25 -22.78 -1.59
N LYS A 273 11.71 -24.02 -1.43
CA LYS A 273 13.07 -24.45 -1.80
C LYS A 273 13.04 -25.11 -3.16
N ILE A 274 13.86 -24.61 -4.07
CA ILE A 274 13.94 -25.10 -5.45
C ILE A 274 15.37 -25.60 -5.69
N ALA A 275 15.57 -26.91 -5.55
CA ALA A 275 16.85 -27.55 -5.77
C ALA A 275 17.02 -27.93 -7.26
N VAL A 276 18.21 -27.70 -7.80
CA VAL A 276 18.61 -28.10 -9.16
C VAL A 276 19.90 -28.90 -9.08
N SER A 277 19.91 -30.05 -9.73
CA SER A 277 21.05 -30.98 -9.72
C SER A 277 21.17 -31.72 -11.06
N ALA A 278 22.39 -31.89 -11.55
CA ALA A 278 22.70 -32.71 -12.72
C ALA A 278 23.89 -33.64 -12.41
N PRO A 279 24.07 -34.75 -13.16
CA PRO A 279 25.25 -35.59 -13.03
C PRO A 279 26.54 -34.77 -13.20
N ASN A 280 27.49 -34.98 -12.29
CA ASN A 280 28.82 -34.33 -12.32
C ASN A 280 28.82 -32.79 -12.28
N ARG A 281 27.77 -32.13 -11.75
CA ARG A 281 27.74 -30.68 -11.50
C ARG A 281 27.47 -30.36 -10.04
N GLU A 282 27.89 -29.19 -9.57
CA GLU A 282 27.49 -28.66 -8.26
C GLU A 282 25.97 -28.42 -8.25
N SER A 283 25.28 -28.88 -7.21
CA SER A 283 23.84 -28.67 -7.05
C SER A 283 23.54 -27.33 -6.38
N VAL A 284 22.56 -26.59 -6.89
CA VAL A 284 22.15 -25.26 -6.39
C VAL A 284 20.76 -25.33 -5.77
N VAL A 285 20.52 -24.54 -4.74
CA VAL A 285 19.17 -24.35 -4.16
C VAL A 285 18.80 -22.87 -4.23
N TYR A 286 17.72 -22.57 -4.94
CA TYR A 286 17.06 -21.26 -4.91
C TYR A 286 15.99 -21.26 -3.80
N TYR A 287 15.89 -20.13 -3.10
CA TYR A 287 14.89 -19.89 -2.06
C TYR A 287 13.94 -18.81 -2.58
N LEU A 288 12.67 -19.17 -2.79
CA LEU A 288 11.59 -18.25 -3.13
C LEU A 288 10.69 -18.11 -1.91
N ASN A 289 10.68 -16.93 -1.30
CA ASN A 289 9.83 -16.64 -0.16
C ASN A 289 8.58 -15.87 -0.57
N ILE A 290 7.41 -16.41 -0.23
CA ILE A 290 6.12 -15.82 -0.58
C ILE A 290 5.39 -15.38 0.67
N ILE A 291 5.20 -14.07 0.85
CA ILE A 291 4.31 -13.56 1.90
C ILE A 291 2.89 -13.45 1.33
N ARG A 292 2.00 -14.34 1.73
CA ARG A 292 0.56 -14.21 1.49
C ARG A 292 -0.04 -13.28 2.52
N ASN A 293 -0.66 -12.20 2.06
CA ASN A 293 -1.24 -11.17 2.92
C ASN A 293 -2.32 -11.74 3.84
N SER A 294 -2.39 -11.20 5.05
CA SER A 294 -3.54 -11.41 5.95
C SER A 294 -4.79 -10.71 5.39
N PRO A 295 -6.00 -11.18 5.72
CA PRO A 295 -7.21 -10.49 5.32
C PRO A 295 -7.34 -9.15 6.04
N ASP A 296 -7.98 -8.18 5.37
CA ASP A 296 -8.27 -6.87 5.96
C ASP A 296 -9.15 -7.01 7.20
N LYS A 297 -8.58 -6.67 8.37
CA LYS A 297 -9.24 -6.75 9.68
C LYS A 297 -10.37 -5.74 9.86
N ALA A 298 -10.42 -4.73 9.00
CA ALA A 298 -11.50 -3.77 8.90
C ALA A 298 -11.67 -3.39 7.44
N VAL A 299 -12.91 -3.34 6.98
CA VAL A 299 -13.29 -2.86 5.66
C VAL A 299 -14.35 -1.79 5.84
N TYR A 300 -14.30 -0.73 5.06
CA TYR A 300 -15.29 0.34 5.06
C TYR A 300 -15.57 0.76 3.61
N LEU A 301 -16.60 1.57 3.42
CA LEU A 301 -16.65 2.44 2.26
C LEU A 301 -15.65 3.59 2.46
N LYS A 302 -14.81 3.80 1.45
CA LYS A 302 -13.91 4.93 1.28
C LYS A 302 -14.68 6.15 0.75
N THR A 303 -15.64 5.91 -0.15
CA THR A 303 -16.59 6.91 -0.64
C THR A 303 -17.97 6.29 -0.83
N LEU A 304 -19.00 7.12 -0.73
CA LEU A 304 -20.36 6.87 -1.20
C LEU A 304 -20.84 8.19 -1.81
N THR A 305 -21.30 8.15 -3.05
CA THR A 305 -21.88 9.33 -3.74
C THR A 305 -23.15 8.93 -4.49
N GLU A 306 -24.00 9.91 -4.75
CA GLU A 306 -25.35 9.83 -5.28
C GLU A 306 -25.54 10.83 -6.43
N ASP A 307 -26.72 10.83 -7.09
CA ASP A 307 -27.05 11.76 -8.19
C ASP A 307 -28.43 12.45 -8.04
N LEU A 308 -29.03 12.39 -6.85
CA LEU A 308 -30.20 13.18 -6.49
C LEU A 308 -29.84 14.66 -6.30
N LEU A 309 -30.83 15.55 -6.28
CA LEU A 309 -30.61 16.98 -5.99
C LEU A 309 -30.28 17.31 -4.52
N ALA A 310 -30.57 16.40 -3.59
CA ALA A 310 -30.18 16.53 -2.19
C ALA A 310 -28.92 15.69 -1.92
N ASP A 311 -28.08 16.12 -0.99
CA ASP A 311 -26.92 15.36 -0.50
C ASP A 311 -27.31 14.37 0.62
N LEU A 312 -26.49 13.33 0.83
CA LEU A 312 -26.56 12.49 2.03
C LEU A 312 -26.44 13.30 3.34
N SER A 313 -27.34 13.03 4.28
CA SER A 313 -27.34 13.59 5.63
C SER A 313 -27.19 12.48 6.69
N PRO A 314 -26.20 12.56 7.61
CA PRO A 314 -25.09 13.51 7.61
C PRO A 314 -24.18 13.32 6.39
N LYS A 315 -23.30 14.29 6.11
CA LYS A 315 -22.28 14.13 5.07
C LYS A 315 -21.47 12.84 5.31
N PHE A 316 -21.19 12.11 4.23
CA PHE A 316 -20.52 10.80 4.29
C PHE A 316 -19.25 10.78 5.14
N ASP A 317 -19.21 9.86 6.11
CA ASP A 317 -18.02 9.42 6.83
C ASP A 317 -17.95 7.88 6.84
N SER A 318 -16.75 7.33 6.63
CA SER A 318 -16.52 5.88 6.56
C SER A 318 -17.01 5.06 7.77
N GLN A 319 -17.14 5.67 8.95
CA GLN A 319 -17.58 5.02 10.20
C GLN A 319 -19.02 5.37 10.59
N GLN A 320 -19.70 6.22 9.81
CA GLN A 320 -21.14 6.47 9.93
C GLN A 320 -21.90 5.47 9.05
N PHE A 321 -22.80 4.69 9.65
CA PHE A 321 -23.51 3.57 9.00
C PHE A 321 -24.98 3.86 8.67
N GLN A 322 -25.48 5.04 8.99
CA GLN A 322 -26.87 5.44 8.76
C GLN A 322 -26.92 6.82 8.12
N TYR A 323 -27.67 6.92 7.04
CA TYR A 323 -27.87 8.14 6.26
C TYR A 323 -29.33 8.31 5.88
N THR A 324 -29.73 9.57 5.70
CA THR A 324 -31.00 9.96 5.10
C THR A 324 -30.74 10.85 3.90
N ILE A 325 -31.65 10.82 2.93
CA ILE A 325 -31.62 11.69 1.75
C ILE A 325 -33.04 11.91 1.25
N GLN A 326 -33.36 13.13 0.83
CA GLN A 326 -34.69 13.52 0.41
C GLN A 326 -34.77 13.60 -1.11
N ALA A 327 -35.40 12.60 -1.73
CA ALA A 327 -35.69 12.61 -3.16
C ALA A 327 -36.89 13.52 -3.49
N ARG A 328 -36.80 14.20 -4.63
CA ARG A 328 -37.90 14.94 -5.26
C ARG A 328 -38.92 13.95 -5.83
N ASN A 329 -40.16 14.40 -6.01
CA ASN A 329 -41.23 13.49 -6.41
C ASN A 329 -41.07 12.91 -7.83
N TYR A 330 -40.30 13.55 -8.71
CA TYR A 330 -39.96 13.04 -10.04
C TYR A 330 -38.66 12.21 -10.09
N GLU A 331 -37.95 12.03 -8.97
CA GLU A 331 -36.73 11.21 -8.93
C GLU A 331 -37.14 9.75 -8.69
N GLU A 332 -37.20 8.97 -9.77
CA GLU A 332 -37.66 7.56 -9.77
C GLU A 332 -36.57 6.55 -9.37
N ALA A 333 -35.32 6.96 -9.35
CA ALA A 333 -34.18 6.16 -8.93
C ALA A 333 -33.08 7.04 -8.32
N VAL A 334 -32.22 6.42 -7.53
CA VAL A 334 -30.94 6.98 -7.07
C VAL A 334 -29.78 6.14 -7.60
N VAL A 335 -28.75 6.79 -8.16
CA VAL A 335 -27.55 6.12 -8.66
C VAL A 335 -26.40 6.27 -7.68
N PHE A 336 -26.15 5.22 -6.89
CA PHE A 336 -25.02 5.18 -5.98
C PHE A 336 -23.72 4.82 -6.71
N LYS A 337 -22.60 5.38 -6.24
CA LYS A 337 -21.23 5.00 -6.65
C LYS A 337 -20.33 4.81 -5.41
N PRO A 338 -20.43 3.67 -4.72
CA PRO A 338 -19.59 3.37 -3.56
C PRO A 338 -18.19 2.89 -3.97
N GLU A 339 -17.17 3.23 -3.19
CA GLU A 339 -15.80 2.71 -3.30
C GLU A 339 -15.38 2.12 -1.95
N SER A 340 -14.74 0.95 -1.91
CA SER A 340 -14.23 0.36 -0.66
C SER A 340 -12.82 0.86 -0.29
N THR A 341 -12.50 0.84 1.00
CA THR A 341 -11.12 0.99 1.49
C THR A 341 -10.21 -0.19 1.13
N SER A 342 -10.78 -1.35 0.79
CA SER A 342 -10.03 -2.54 0.36
C SER A 342 -10.20 -2.76 -1.15
N LYS A 343 -9.08 -2.88 -1.86
CA LYS A 343 -9.06 -3.07 -3.33
C LYS A 343 -9.70 -4.39 -3.78
N ASP A 344 -9.72 -5.40 -2.91
CA ASP A 344 -10.18 -6.75 -3.21
C ASP A 344 -11.56 -7.05 -2.54
N ALA A 345 -12.19 -6.06 -1.88
CA ALA A 345 -13.52 -6.20 -1.29
C ALA A 345 -14.65 -6.25 -2.34
N THR A 346 -15.71 -6.98 -2.01
CA THR A 346 -16.96 -7.00 -2.79
C THR A 346 -17.98 -6.06 -2.16
N ILE A 347 -18.72 -5.31 -2.98
CA ILE A 347 -19.83 -4.45 -2.54
C ILE A 347 -21.14 -5.05 -3.06
N TYR A 348 -22.19 -4.96 -2.26
CA TYR A 348 -23.56 -5.28 -2.64
C TYR A 348 -24.48 -4.09 -2.35
N ILE A 349 -25.40 -3.78 -3.27
CA ILE A 349 -26.50 -2.82 -3.03
C ILE A 349 -27.82 -3.58 -3.19
N ASN A 350 -28.64 -3.61 -2.13
CA ASN A 350 -29.87 -4.42 -2.05
C ASN A 350 -29.66 -5.89 -2.50
N GLY A 351 -28.50 -6.47 -2.13
CA GLY A 351 -28.12 -7.83 -2.49
C GLY A 351 -27.54 -8.02 -3.90
N ALA A 352 -27.57 -7.00 -4.78
CA ALA A 352 -26.93 -7.04 -6.09
C ALA A 352 -25.42 -6.74 -5.98
N LYS A 353 -24.58 -7.68 -6.43
CA LYS A 353 -23.11 -7.52 -6.42
C LYS A 353 -22.66 -6.46 -7.43
N ILE A 354 -21.80 -5.54 -6.98
CA ILE A 354 -21.17 -4.51 -7.82
C ILE A 354 -19.66 -4.45 -7.58
N ASN A 355 -18.93 -3.91 -8.55
CA ASN A 355 -17.50 -3.63 -8.42
C ASN A 355 -17.28 -2.30 -7.70
N SER A 356 -16.25 -2.22 -6.85
CA SER A 356 -15.84 -0.98 -6.19
C SER A 356 -15.64 0.16 -7.20
N GLY A 357 -16.20 1.34 -6.89
CA GLY A 357 -16.15 2.53 -7.75
C GLY A 357 -17.12 2.52 -8.94
N SER A 358 -17.95 1.48 -9.11
CA SER A 358 -18.96 1.42 -10.18
C SER A 358 -20.26 2.12 -9.77
N LYS A 359 -20.98 2.68 -10.75
CA LYS A 359 -22.32 3.21 -10.57
C LYS A 359 -23.35 2.08 -10.54
N TYR A 360 -24.39 2.22 -9.72
CA TYR A 360 -25.53 1.30 -9.65
C TYR A 360 -26.83 2.05 -9.35
N SER A 361 -27.87 1.83 -10.17
CA SER A 361 -29.16 2.50 -10.04
C SER A 361 -30.12 1.67 -9.18
N VAL A 362 -30.77 2.32 -8.21
CA VAL A 362 -31.79 1.73 -7.34
C VAL A 362 -33.11 2.49 -7.57
N PRO A 363 -34.15 1.85 -8.12
CA PRO A 363 -35.50 2.43 -8.18
C PRO A 363 -36.02 2.76 -6.77
N ILE A 364 -36.77 3.84 -6.64
CA ILE A 364 -37.37 4.31 -5.37
C ILE A 364 -38.85 4.64 -5.55
N ASP A 365 -39.69 4.07 -4.69
CA ASP A 365 -41.12 4.33 -4.62
C ASP A 365 -41.42 5.59 -3.78
N TYR A 366 -42.66 6.06 -3.79
CA TYR A 366 -43.09 7.16 -2.92
C TYR A 366 -43.07 6.76 -1.43
N GLY A 367 -42.66 7.70 -0.57
CA GLY A 367 -42.46 7.43 0.85
C GLY A 367 -41.03 6.99 1.15
N ASP A 368 -40.86 6.15 2.15
CA ASP A 368 -39.55 5.75 2.67
C ASP A 368 -39.03 4.49 1.99
N ASN A 369 -37.81 4.57 1.45
CA ASN A 369 -37.09 3.46 0.83
C ASN A 369 -35.81 3.19 1.61
N ASP A 370 -35.66 1.98 2.15
CA ASP A 370 -34.44 1.56 2.86
C ASP A 370 -33.47 0.84 1.91
N ILE A 371 -32.39 1.52 1.51
CA ILE A 371 -31.32 0.92 0.72
C ILE A 371 -30.24 0.37 1.66
N ARG A 372 -29.88 -0.89 1.42
CA ARG A 372 -28.85 -1.62 2.15
C ARG A 372 -27.60 -1.75 1.28
N ILE A 373 -26.46 -1.23 1.77
CA ILE A 373 -25.15 -1.36 1.11
C ILE A 373 -24.21 -2.17 2.00
N ASP A 374 -23.88 -3.38 1.59
CA ASP A 374 -22.90 -4.24 2.27
C ASP A 374 -21.53 -4.12 1.58
N VAL A 375 -20.46 -3.98 2.36
CA VAL A 375 -19.07 -4.08 1.88
C VAL A 375 -18.35 -5.16 2.66
N ILE A 376 -17.82 -6.15 1.93
CA ILE A 376 -17.32 -7.42 2.47
C ILE A 376 -15.87 -7.61 2.00
N SER A 377 -14.93 -7.73 2.95
CA SER A 377 -13.53 -8.03 2.65
C SER A 377 -13.37 -9.49 2.23
N PRO A 378 -12.29 -9.83 1.49
CA PRO A 378 -11.96 -11.21 1.15
C PRO A 378 -11.97 -12.19 2.34
N GLY A 379 -11.60 -11.73 3.54
CA GLY A 379 -11.62 -12.54 4.77
C GLY A 379 -12.98 -12.62 5.48
N GLY A 380 -14.07 -12.21 4.82
CA GLY A 380 -15.43 -12.26 5.37
C GLY A 380 -15.77 -11.15 6.37
N THR A 381 -14.89 -10.20 6.63
CA THR A 381 -15.23 -9.02 7.47
C THR A 381 -16.23 -8.16 6.70
N SER A 382 -17.39 -7.88 7.29
CA SER A 382 -18.44 -7.06 6.67
C SER A 382 -18.65 -5.73 7.40
N ARG A 383 -19.05 -4.70 6.65
CA ARG A 383 -19.78 -3.53 7.16
C ARG A 383 -21.03 -3.31 6.33
N ASN A 384 -22.04 -2.78 7.01
CA ASN A 384 -23.31 -2.42 6.40
C ASN A 384 -23.55 -0.92 6.56
N TYR A 385 -24.02 -0.30 5.48
CA TYR A 385 -24.48 1.07 5.45
C TYR A 385 -25.95 1.08 5.03
N HIS A 386 -26.77 1.76 5.82
CA HIS A 386 -28.18 1.98 5.54
C HIS A 386 -28.38 3.41 5.02
N VAL A 387 -29.00 3.54 3.85
CA VAL A 387 -29.41 4.83 3.28
C VAL A 387 -30.92 4.83 3.15
N LYS A 388 -31.58 5.67 3.95
CA LYS A 388 -33.02 5.89 3.87
C LYS A 388 -33.30 7.02 2.86
N VAL A 389 -33.85 6.67 1.71
CA VAL A 389 -34.31 7.63 0.70
C VAL A 389 -35.81 7.88 0.91
N SER A 390 -36.17 9.05 1.42
CA SER A 390 -37.56 9.48 1.47
C SER A 390 -37.89 10.20 0.16
N ARG A 391 -38.85 9.71 -0.63
CA ARG A 391 -39.31 10.33 -1.89
C ARG A 391 -40.66 10.99 -1.66
N ASN A 392 -40.74 12.31 -1.91
CA ASN A 392 -41.98 13.06 -1.76
C ASN A 392 -43.05 12.59 -2.76
N ASN A 393 -44.31 12.52 -2.34
CA ASN A 393 -45.46 12.27 -3.22
C ASN A 393 -46.09 13.58 -3.77
N TYR A 394 -45.50 14.73 -3.43
CA TYR A 394 -45.99 16.06 -3.82
C TYR A 394 -44.91 16.82 -4.58
N SER A 395 -45.31 17.57 -5.60
CA SER A 395 -44.44 18.52 -6.29
C SER A 395 -44.13 19.70 -5.38
N ASP A 396 -42.86 20.06 -5.25
CA ASP A 396 -42.48 21.34 -4.67
C ASP A 396 -42.92 22.46 -5.63
N ALA A 397 -43.67 23.45 -5.14
CA ALA A 397 -44.18 24.54 -5.99
C ALA A 397 -43.04 25.34 -6.65
N THR A 398 -41.88 25.40 -5.98
CA THR A 398 -40.68 26.09 -6.49
C THR A 398 -40.05 25.38 -7.69
N ASP A 399 -40.33 24.09 -7.92
CA ASP A 399 -39.79 23.34 -9.08
C ASP A 399 -40.29 23.89 -10.42
N SER A 400 -41.38 24.67 -10.44
CA SER A 400 -41.88 25.37 -11.63
C SER A 400 -41.66 26.89 -11.62
N GLU A 401 -40.84 27.44 -10.72
CA GLU A 401 -40.51 28.87 -10.70
C GLU A 401 -39.34 29.24 -11.63
N LEU A 402 -39.23 30.53 -11.98
CA LEU A 402 -38.00 31.11 -12.55
C LEU A 402 -37.05 31.55 -11.43
N SER A 403 -35.76 31.26 -11.58
CA SER A 403 -34.69 31.82 -10.75
C SER A 403 -34.20 33.18 -11.26
N ASP A 404 -34.39 33.47 -12.56
CA ASP A 404 -34.09 34.75 -13.19
C ASP A 404 -34.97 34.98 -14.42
N LEU A 405 -35.36 36.23 -14.65
CA LEU A 405 -36.02 36.70 -15.88
C LEU A 405 -35.43 38.04 -16.28
N THR A 406 -34.79 38.06 -17.44
CA THR A 406 -34.33 39.29 -18.09
C THR A 406 -35.08 39.50 -19.40
N VAL A 407 -35.68 40.68 -19.55
CA VAL A 407 -36.29 41.14 -20.80
C VAL A 407 -35.80 42.57 -21.06
N GLY A 408 -35.25 42.82 -22.25
CA GLY A 408 -34.73 44.14 -22.57
C GLY A 408 -34.44 44.33 -24.06
N SER A 409 -34.32 45.59 -24.47
CA SER A 409 -33.81 45.99 -25.78
C SER A 409 -32.33 46.40 -25.69
N ASN A 410 -31.78 46.97 -26.76
CA ASN A 410 -30.45 47.62 -26.74
C ASN A 410 -30.42 48.88 -25.83
N SER A 411 -31.56 49.28 -25.25
CA SER A 411 -31.68 50.36 -24.26
C SER A 411 -31.90 49.77 -22.87
N LYS A 412 -31.07 50.18 -21.90
CA LYS A 412 -31.17 49.72 -20.51
C LYS A 412 -32.55 50.07 -19.93
N THR A 413 -33.34 49.03 -19.70
CA THR A 413 -34.72 49.07 -19.23
C THR A 413 -34.89 47.92 -18.24
N ASP A 414 -35.41 48.20 -17.04
CA ASP A 414 -35.62 47.21 -15.99
C ASP A 414 -37.10 46.80 -16.00
N LEU A 415 -37.40 45.54 -15.66
CA LEU A 415 -38.78 45.10 -15.42
C LEU A 415 -39.41 45.90 -14.25
N SER A 416 -40.69 46.23 -14.38
CA SER A 416 -41.51 46.83 -13.33
C SER A 416 -42.63 45.87 -12.93
N PRO A 417 -42.71 45.40 -11.67
CA PRO A 417 -41.70 45.55 -10.62
C PRO A 417 -40.40 44.80 -10.97
N ARG A 418 -39.33 45.02 -10.19
CA ARG A 418 -38.10 44.22 -10.32
C ARG A 418 -38.43 42.73 -10.17
N PHE A 419 -37.72 41.89 -10.92
CA PHE A 419 -37.97 40.45 -10.95
C PHE A 419 -37.96 39.81 -9.55
N SER A 420 -38.96 38.96 -9.31
CA SER A 420 -39.09 38.08 -8.16
C SER A 420 -39.87 36.84 -8.59
N SER A 421 -39.43 35.65 -8.18
CA SER A 421 -39.99 34.38 -8.69
C SER A 421 -41.50 34.21 -8.41
N ILE A 422 -42.01 34.87 -7.37
CA ILE A 422 -43.42 34.88 -6.95
C ILE A 422 -44.29 35.95 -7.63
N ILE A 423 -43.72 36.81 -8.48
CA ILE A 423 -44.46 37.82 -9.25
C ILE A 423 -44.64 37.34 -10.69
N TYR A 424 -45.89 37.18 -11.10
CA TYR A 424 -46.28 36.57 -12.39
C TYR A 424 -46.60 37.57 -13.50
N ASN A 425 -46.69 38.87 -13.20
CA ASN A 425 -46.99 39.91 -14.18
C ASN A 425 -45.99 41.06 -14.04
N TYR A 426 -45.45 41.50 -15.18
CA TYR A 426 -44.49 42.58 -15.30
C TYR A 426 -44.84 43.50 -16.45
N ASP A 427 -44.42 44.75 -16.34
CA ASP A 427 -44.44 45.72 -17.42
C ASP A 427 -42.99 46.13 -17.76
N LEU A 428 -42.75 46.40 -19.05
CA LEU A 428 -41.46 46.87 -19.58
C LEU A 428 -41.71 47.97 -20.61
N SER A 429 -41.33 49.21 -20.29
CA SER A 429 -41.33 50.31 -21.25
C SER A 429 -39.98 50.38 -21.97
N VAL A 430 -39.97 50.15 -23.28
CA VAL A 430 -38.78 50.33 -24.14
C VAL A 430 -38.90 51.62 -24.97
N LYS A 431 -37.94 51.91 -25.86
CA LYS A 431 -38.03 53.11 -26.71
C LYS A 431 -38.99 52.90 -27.88
N SER A 432 -39.64 53.97 -28.31
CA SER A 432 -40.49 53.99 -29.50
C SER A 432 -39.79 53.51 -30.78
N THR A 433 -38.47 53.66 -30.85
CA THR A 433 -37.60 53.17 -31.94
C THR A 433 -37.37 51.66 -31.91
N ASP A 434 -37.40 51.02 -30.73
CA ASP A 434 -37.04 49.60 -30.58
C ASP A 434 -38.04 48.72 -31.35
N LYS A 435 -37.54 47.66 -32.00
CA LYS A 435 -38.35 46.74 -32.82
C LYS A 435 -38.44 45.33 -32.25
N THR A 436 -37.53 44.99 -31.34
CA THR A 436 -37.46 43.69 -30.68
C THR A 436 -37.02 43.85 -29.23
N VAL A 437 -37.31 42.84 -28.42
CA VAL A 437 -36.67 42.60 -27.12
C VAL A 437 -36.07 41.20 -27.08
N ALA A 438 -34.96 41.04 -26.38
CA ALA A 438 -34.44 39.73 -26.01
C ALA A 438 -35.06 39.31 -24.66
N VAL A 439 -35.62 38.11 -24.62
CA VAL A 439 -36.13 37.44 -23.41
C VAL A 439 -35.14 36.34 -23.06
N LYS A 440 -34.71 36.27 -21.79
CA LYS A 440 -34.02 35.12 -21.23
C LYS A 440 -34.66 34.75 -19.89
N ALA A 441 -35.14 33.52 -19.81
CA ALA A 441 -35.84 32.98 -18.65
C ALA A 441 -35.07 31.76 -18.12
N THR A 442 -34.58 31.85 -16.89
CA THR A 442 -33.81 30.79 -16.23
C THR A 442 -34.71 30.08 -15.22
N PRO A 443 -35.03 28.79 -15.38
CA PRO A 443 -35.84 28.07 -14.41
C PRO A 443 -35.06 27.85 -13.10
N PHE A 444 -35.76 27.75 -11.98
CA PHE A 444 -35.16 27.38 -10.69
C PHE A 444 -34.70 25.92 -10.71
N ASN A 445 -35.57 25.03 -11.16
CA ASN A 445 -35.22 23.63 -11.41
C ASN A 445 -34.61 23.48 -12.82
N SER A 446 -33.36 23.04 -12.90
CA SER A 446 -32.62 22.87 -14.18
C SER A 446 -33.18 21.78 -15.10
N LYS A 447 -34.04 20.88 -14.59
CA LYS A 447 -34.77 19.86 -15.36
C LYS A 447 -36.15 20.37 -15.84
N ALA A 448 -36.61 21.56 -15.42
CA ALA A 448 -37.89 22.12 -15.85
C ALA A 448 -37.87 22.58 -17.32
N THR A 449 -39.01 22.41 -18.00
CA THR A 449 -39.22 22.89 -19.38
C THR A 449 -39.70 24.33 -19.35
N VAL A 450 -39.01 25.22 -20.08
CA VAL A 450 -39.45 26.61 -20.29
C VAL A 450 -39.99 26.77 -21.71
N THR A 451 -41.12 27.46 -21.85
CA THR A 451 -41.61 27.96 -23.13
C THR A 451 -41.75 29.47 -23.12
N ILE A 452 -41.43 30.14 -24.22
CA ILE A 452 -41.63 31.57 -24.43
C ILE A 452 -42.49 31.72 -25.69
N ASN A 453 -43.65 32.37 -25.54
CA ASN A 453 -44.70 32.46 -26.57
C ASN A 453 -45.03 31.09 -27.22
N GLY A 454 -45.11 30.04 -26.38
CA GLY A 454 -45.40 28.68 -26.81
C GLY A 454 -44.22 27.91 -27.44
N GLN A 455 -43.06 28.53 -27.66
CA GLN A 455 -41.86 27.85 -28.15
C GLN A 455 -41.02 27.33 -27.00
N VAL A 456 -40.64 26.05 -27.01
CA VAL A 456 -39.77 25.41 -26.00
C VAL A 456 -38.35 25.95 -26.09
N LYS A 457 -38.06 27.04 -25.37
CA LYS A 457 -36.78 27.77 -25.32
C LYS A 457 -36.65 28.53 -24.00
N THR A 458 -35.42 28.64 -23.49
CA THR A 458 -35.06 29.52 -22.38
C THR A 458 -34.63 30.93 -22.81
N SER A 459 -34.49 31.16 -24.13
CA SER A 459 -34.20 32.48 -24.69
C SER A 459 -34.89 32.68 -26.05
N LEU A 460 -35.43 33.87 -26.28
CA LEU A 460 -36.13 34.24 -27.51
C LEU A 460 -36.04 35.76 -27.79
N THR A 461 -35.75 36.13 -29.03
CA THR A 461 -35.97 37.50 -29.51
C THR A 461 -37.41 37.64 -29.99
N VAL A 462 -38.16 38.58 -29.41
CA VAL A 462 -39.58 38.83 -29.70
C VAL A 462 -39.71 40.16 -30.45
N THR A 463 -40.42 40.16 -31.58
CA THR A 463 -40.78 41.37 -32.33
C THR A 463 -41.89 42.13 -31.60
N LEU A 464 -41.76 43.46 -31.54
CA LEU A 464 -42.70 44.33 -30.85
C LEU A 464 -43.80 44.85 -31.79
N GLU A 465 -45.01 44.93 -31.24
CA GLU A 465 -46.18 45.58 -31.83
C GLU A 465 -45.94 47.09 -32.09
N PRO A 466 -46.80 47.76 -32.89
CA PRO A 466 -46.83 49.21 -33.02
C PRO A 466 -46.94 49.95 -31.67
N ALA A 467 -46.46 51.19 -31.60
CA ALA A 467 -46.27 51.89 -30.31
C ALA A 467 -47.55 52.23 -29.54
N ASN A 468 -48.72 52.06 -30.14
CA ASN A 468 -50.03 52.20 -29.51
C ASN A 468 -50.62 50.88 -28.98
N LEU A 469 -49.85 49.78 -29.00
CA LEU A 469 -50.26 48.44 -28.54
C LEU A 469 -49.21 47.83 -27.61
N PHE A 470 -49.67 47.00 -26.67
CA PHE A 470 -48.78 46.20 -25.84
C PHE A 470 -48.39 44.91 -26.56
N THR A 471 -47.09 44.59 -26.56
CA THR A 471 -46.62 43.25 -26.92
C THR A 471 -46.69 42.37 -25.68
N VAL A 472 -47.50 41.31 -25.68
CA VAL A 472 -47.58 40.38 -24.55
C VAL A 472 -46.64 39.21 -24.76
N ILE A 473 -45.69 39.05 -23.84
CA ILE A 473 -44.77 37.91 -23.79
C ILE A 473 -45.26 36.96 -22.70
N ASN A 474 -45.66 35.75 -23.09
CA ASN A 474 -46.08 34.69 -22.18
C ASN A 474 -44.94 33.69 -22.00
N ILE A 475 -44.58 33.39 -20.76
CA ILE A 475 -43.53 32.45 -20.39
C ILE A 475 -44.17 31.39 -19.51
N GLU A 476 -44.15 30.13 -19.92
CA GLU A 476 -44.62 29.01 -19.10
C GLU A 476 -43.41 28.19 -18.64
N VAL A 477 -43.29 27.94 -17.33
CA VAL A 477 -42.32 27.03 -16.75
C VAL A 477 -43.06 25.82 -16.20
N ARG A 478 -42.65 24.63 -16.66
CA ARG A 478 -43.24 23.35 -16.27
C ARG A 478 -42.17 22.47 -15.64
N SER A 479 -42.34 22.19 -14.35
CA SER A 479 -41.50 21.26 -13.61
C SER A 479 -41.56 19.83 -14.19
N PRO A 480 -40.57 18.96 -13.93
CA PRO A 480 -40.65 17.55 -14.32
C PRO A 480 -41.84 16.80 -13.69
N SER A 481 -42.33 17.27 -12.53
CA SER A 481 -43.51 16.73 -11.84
C SER A 481 -44.84 17.28 -12.35
N GLY A 482 -44.83 18.15 -13.36
CA GLY A 482 -46.04 18.64 -14.02
C GLY A 482 -46.66 19.90 -13.40
N ALA A 483 -46.15 20.41 -12.26
CA ALA A 483 -46.50 21.74 -11.76
C ALA A 483 -46.07 22.84 -12.74
N VAL A 484 -46.85 23.92 -12.83
CA VAL A 484 -46.71 24.98 -13.83
C VAL A 484 -46.87 26.37 -13.22
N HIS A 485 -45.92 27.27 -13.48
CA HIS A 485 -46.11 28.71 -13.35
C HIS A 485 -46.08 29.41 -14.70
N ARG A 486 -46.77 30.56 -14.76
CA ARG A 486 -46.84 31.40 -15.95
C ARG A 486 -46.45 32.82 -15.59
N TYR A 487 -45.47 33.35 -16.29
CA TYR A 487 -45.01 34.73 -16.18
C TYR A 487 -45.44 35.47 -17.44
N LYS A 488 -45.91 36.70 -17.27
CA LYS A 488 -46.37 37.57 -18.35
C LYS A 488 -45.61 38.89 -18.30
N VAL A 489 -45.08 39.34 -19.42
CA VAL A 489 -44.46 40.65 -19.57
C VAL A 489 -45.23 41.44 -20.64
N ASN A 490 -45.83 42.57 -20.25
CA ASN A 490 -46.39 43.53 -21.19
C ASN A 490 -45.28 44.50 -21.60
N VAL A 491 -44.99 44.60 -22.90
CA VAL A 491 -43.99 45.54 -23.41
C VAL A 491 -44.68 46.69 -24.14
N SER A 492 -44.41 47.91 -23.71
CA SER A 492 -44.84 49.18 -24.34
C SER A 492 -43.64 49.93 -24.92
N ARG A 493 -43.90 50.90 -25.80
CA ARG A 493 -42.93 51.61 -26.64
C ARG A 493 -43.14 53.13 -26.60
#